data_AF-A0A1C6TVC9-F1
#
_entry.id   AF-A0A1C6TVC9-F1
#
_cell.length_a   1.000
_cell.length_b   1.000
_cell.length_c   1.000
_cell.angle_alpha   90.00
_cell.angle_beta   90.00
_cell.angle_gamma   90.00
#
_symmetry.space_group_name_H-M   'P 1'
#
loop_
_entity.id
_entity.type
_entity.pdbx_description
1 polymer ?
#
loop_
_entity_poly.entity_id
_entity_poly.type
_entity_poly.pdbx_seq_one_letter_code
_entity_poly.pdbx_strand_id
1 'polypeptide(L)'
;MPRERLSTLAMLPNDVTDALLWRLAFDVASAHQPNERGDCRNLQCHGQRGMCAAARAARRAMTAARAPRATAPPPLPHRGRTAVAGPSKRSFAGWFTARSPIGVTRPTSRPEALPRRSDSGRAVA
;
A
#
# COMPACT_ATOMS: atom_id res chain seq x y z
N MET A 1 -24.17 6.56 -15.72
CA MET A 1 -24.46 7.23 -14.44
C MET A 1 -23.14 7.46 -13.70
N PRO A 2 -22.66 8.70 -13.56
CA PRO A 2 -21.51 8.98 -12.73
C PRO A 2 -21.82 8.54 -11.30
N ARG A 3 -20.96 7.72 -10.69
CA ARG A 3 -21.07 7.48 -9.25
C ARG A 3 -20.84 8.81 -8.55
N GLU A 4 -21.87 9.32 -7.90
CA GLU A 4 -21.77 10.50 -7.05
C GLU A 4 -20.68 10.22 -6.00
N ARG A 5 -19.60 11.00 -6.05
CA ARG A 5 -18.49 10.81 -5.12
C ARG A 5 -18.82 11.49 -3.81
N LEU A 6 -18.71 10.74 -2.72
CA LEU A 6 -18.88 11.27 -1.36
C LEU A 6 -17.93 12.44 -1.09
N SER A 7 -16.75 12.42 -1.70
CA SER A 7 -15.77 13.51 -1.65
C SER A 7 -16.21 14.83 -2.29
N THR A 8 -17.22 14.81 -3.18
CA THR A 8 -17.84 16.02 -3.72
C THR A 8 -18.74 16.70 -2.69
N LEU A 9 -19.32 15.93 -1.77
CA LEU A 9 -20.18 16.41 -0.69
C LEU A 9 -19.41 16.71 0.61
N ALA A 10 -18.19 16.18 0.75
CA ALA A 10 -17.38 16.37 1.94
C ALA A 10 -16.79 17.78 2.00
N MET A 11 -17.05 18.48 3.12
CA MET A 11 -16.38 19.75 3.42
C MET A 11 -14.88 19.52 3.53
N LEU A 12 -14.10 20.28 2.74
CA LEU A 12 -12.65 20.20 2.77
C LEU A 12 -12.13 20.95 4.00
N PRO A 13 -11.27 20.34 4.84
CA PRO A 13 -10.61 21.06 5.92
C PRO A 13 -9.72 22.20 5.38
N ASN A 14 -9.65 23.32 6.11
CA ASN A 14 -8.93 24.54 5.68
C ASN A 14 -7.41 24.36 5.60
N ASP A 15 -6.85 23.37 6.29
CA ASP A 15 -5.43 23.04 6.33
C ASP A 15 -5.01 22.04 5.24
N VAL A 16 -5.90 21.65 4.33
CA VAL A 16 -5.57 20.75 3.22
C VAL A 16 -4.74 21.47 2.16
N THR A 17 -3.54 20.96 1.89
CA THR A 17 -2.63 21.46 0.84
C THR A 17 -2.80 20.71 -0.48
N ASP A 18 -3.29 19.46 -0.44
CA ASP A 18 -3.61 18.66 -1.62
C ASP A 18 -5.06 18.18 -1.58
N ALA A 19 -5.96 18.97 -2.18
CA ALA A 19 -7.39 18.70 -2.17
C ALA A 19 -7.77 17.42 -2.93
N LEU A 20 -7.08 17.10 -4.03
CA LEU A 20 -7.37 15.92 -4.84
C LEU A 20 -6.97 14.64 -4.11
N LEU A 21 -5.77 14.63 -3.51
CA LEU A 21 -5.32 13.51 -2.70
C LEU A 21 -6.23 13.29 -1.49
N TRP A 22 -6.62 14.36 -0.80
CA TRP A 22 -7.52 14.26 0.36
C TRP A 22 -8.88 13.67 -0.03
N ARG A 23 -9.50 14.17 -1.11
CA ARG A 23 -10.81 13.70 -1.60
C ARG A 23 -10.79 12.24 -2.03
N LEU A 24 -9.78 11.85 -2.81
CA LEU A 24 -9.61 10.46 -3.23
C LEU A 24 -9.45 9.54 -2.01
N ALA A 25 -8.62 9.94 -1.06
CA ALA A 25 -8.39 9.17 0.16
C ALA A 25 -9.67 9.08 1.03
N PHE A 26 -10.48 10.14 1.07
CA PHE A 26 -11.77 10.13 1.77
C PHE A 26 -12.75 9.13 1.16
N ASP A 27 -12.87 9.07 -0.17
CA ASP A 27 -13.73 8.10 -0.85
C ASP A 27 -13.29 6.66 -0.54
N VAL A 28 -11.98 6.39 -0.57
CA VAL A 28 -11.43 5.07 -0.22
C VAL A 28 -11.71 4.75 1.25
N ALA A 29 -11.45 5.68 2.17
CA ALA A 29 -11.71 5.45 3.59
C ALA A 29 -13.20 5.16 3.87
N SER A 30 -14.10 5.83 3.16
CA SER A 30 -15.56 5.65 3.28
C SER A 30 -16.04 4.29 2.76
N ALA A 31 -15.43 3.81 1.67
CA ALA A 31 -15.69 2.47 1.14
C ALA A 31 -15.16 1.36 2.07
N HIS A 32 -14.15 1.65 2.88
CA HIS A 32 -13.49 0.71 3.80
C HIS A 32 -13.77 0.99 5.28
N GLN A 33 -14.98 1.45 5.62
CA GLN A 33 -15.37 1.64 7.03
C GLN A 33 -15.34 0.30 7.80
N PRO A 34 -14.94 0.33 9.08
CA PRO A 34 -15.05 -0.84 9.95
C PRO A 34 -16.52 -1.15 10.27
N ASN A 35 -16.81 -2.41 10.60
CA ASN A 35 -18.06 -2.85 11.22
C ASN A 35 -17.99 -2.71 12.75
N GLU A 36 -19.05 -3.14 13.45
CA GLU A 36 -19.15 -3.15 14.92
C GLU A 36 -17.99 -3.89 15.62
N ARG A 37 -17.37 -4.87 14.95
CA ARG A 37 -16.24 -5.65 15.47
C ARG A 37 -14.88 -5.02 15.15
N GLY A 38 -14.87 -3.90 14.42
CA GLY A 38 -13.65 -3.23 13.96
C GLY A 38 -13.06 -3.80 12.66
N ASP A 39 -13.68 -4.81 12.05
CA ASP A 39 -13.25 -5.41 10.80
C ASP A 39 -13.72 -4.60 9.59
N CYS A 40 -12.92 -4.54 8.52
CA CYS A 40 -13.30 -3.85 7.29
C CYS A 40 -14.55 -4.47 6.65
N ARG A 41 -15.60 -3.67 6.39
CA ARG A 41 -16.85 -4.13 5.77
C ARG A 41 -16.76 -4.34 4.25
N ASN A 42 -15.68 -3.88 3.61
CA ASN A 42 -15.54 -3.96 2.16
C ASN A 42 -15.35 -5.41 1.72
N LEU A 43 -16.19 -5.88 0.80
CA LEU A 43 -16.19 -7.26 0.28
C LEU A 43 -14.85 -7.67 -0.36
N GLN A 44 -14.07 -6.71 -0.88
CA GLN A 44 -12.74 -6.97 -1.44
C GLN A 44 -11.68 -7.29 -0.36
N CYS A 45 -11.99 -7.07 0.92
CA CYS A 45 -11.10 -7.29 2.05
C CYS A 45 -11.43 -8.56 2.85
N HIS A 46 -12.19 -9.50 2.27
CA HIS A 46 -12.64 -10.71 2.96
C HIS A 46 -11.50 -11.45 3.69
N GLY A 47 -11.75 -11.88 4.93
CA GLY A 47 -10.79 -12.62 5.75
C GLY A 47 -9.73 -11.76 6.47
N GLN A 48 -9.68 -10.44 6.25
CA GLN A 48 -8.81 -9.56 7.01
C GLN A 48 -9.47 -9.19 8.35
N ARG A 49 -8.75 -9.36 9.46
CA ARG A 49 -9.17 -8.89 10.78
C ARG A 49 -8.73 -7.44 11.00
N GLY A 50 -9.62 -6.65 11.59
CA GLY A 50 -9.42 -5.23 11.87
C GLY A 50 -9.43 -4.36 10.60
N MET A 51 -8.90 -3.15 10.76
CA MET A 51 -8.86 -2.17 9.68
C MET A 51 -7.90 -2.59 8.56
N CYS A 52 -8.39 -2.73 7.33
CA CYS A 52 -7.59 -3.26 6.23
C CYS A 52 -6.46 -2.31 5.77
N ALA A 53 -5.52 -2.84 4.98
CA ALA A 53 -4.39 -2.07 4.45
C ALA A 53 -4.81 -0.83 3.64
N ALA A 54 -5.87 -0.95 2.83
CA ALA A 54 -6.41 0.15 2.04
C ALA A 54 -6.94 1.29 2.94
N ALA A 55 -7.75 0.98 3.95
CA ALA A 55 -8.24 1.94 4.92
C ALA A 55 -7.09 2.65 5.66
N ARG A 56 -6.07 1.89 6.08
CA ARG A 56 -4.88 2.46 6.74
C ARG A 56 -4.10 3.39 5.81
N ALA A 57 -3.93 3.01 4.55
CA ALA A 57 -3.24 3.85 3.55
C ALA A 57 -4.03 5.13 3.26
N ALA A 58 -5.34 5.02 3.07
CA ALA A 58 -6.22 6.16 2.86
C ALA A 58 -6.18 7.16 4.02
N ARG A 59 -6.25 6.68 5.27
CA ARG A 59 -6.12 7.56 6.45
C ARG A 59 -4.78 8.29 6.47
N ARG A 60 -3.67 7.60 6.15
CA ARG A 60 -2.35 8.24 6.04
C ARG A 60 -2.30 9.27 4.92
N ALA A 61 -2.92 9.00 3.77
CA ALA A 61 -2.98 9.96 2.66
C ALA A 61 -3.79 11.21 3.03
N MET A 62 -4.92 11.06 3.74
CA MET A 62 -5.67 12.22 4.27
C MET A 62 -4.83 13.06 5.24
N THR A 63 -3.97 12.44 6.06
CA THR A 63 -3.03 13.17 6.93
C THR A 63 -1.92 13.85 6.11
N ALA A 64 -1.35 13.17 5.11
CA ALA A 64 -0.29 13.69 4.26
C ALA A 64 -0.76 14.84 3.35
N ALA A 65 -2.04 14.87 3.00
CA ALA A 65 -2.65 15.91 2.20
C ALA A 65 -2.90 17.22 2.98
N ARG A 66 -2.67 17.22 4.29
CA ARG A 66 -2.75 18.42 5.14
C ARG A 66 -1.37 19.07 5.26
N ALA A 67 -1.37 20.39 5.43
CA ALA A 67 -0.18 21.12 5.83
C ALA A 67 0.40 20.47 7.10
N PRO A 68 1.73 20.32 7.20
CA PRO A 68 2.33 19.94 8.46
C PRO A 68 1.87 20.96 9.50
N ARG A 69 1.11 20.51 10.51
CA ARG A 69 0.81 21.31 11.68
C ARG A 69 2.15 21.83 12.16
N ALA A 70 2.33 23.16 12.23
CA ALA A 70 3.55 23.77 12.71
C ALA A 70 3.78 23.26 14.15
N THR A 71 4.50 22.16 14.28
CA THR A 71 5.08 21.75 15.55
C THR A 71 6.04 22.86 15.88
N ALA A 72 5.82 23.52 17.03
CA ALA A 72 6.72 24.54 17.54
C ALA A 72 8.17 24.10 17.32
N PRO A 73 9.05 25.01 16.84
CA PRO A 73 10.41 24.64 16.48
C PRO A 73 11.05 23.91 17.66
N PRO A 74 11.73 22.77 17.43
CA PRO A 74 12.47 22.12 18.50
C PRO A 74 13.48 23.11 19.09
N PRO A 75 13.72 23.10 20.42
CA PRO A 75 14.76 23.94 21.01
C PRO A 75 16.07 23.68 20.27
N LEU A 76 16.70 24.75 19.77
CA LEU A 76 17.91 24.69 18.95
C LEU A 76 19.01 23.93 19.72
N PRO A 77 19.47 22.77 19.24
CA PRO A 77 20.63 22.12 19.84
C PRO A 77 21.88 22.94 19.52
N HIS A 78 22.65 23.28 20.56
CA HIS A 78 23.95 23.90 20.40
C HIS A 78 24.84 23.06 19.45
N ARG A 79 25.32 23.74 18.41
CA ARG A 79 26.45 23.45 17.51
C ARG A 79 27.11 22.06 17.67
N GLY A 80 26.92 21.19 16.68
CA GLY A 80 27.86 20.10 16.42
C GLY A 80 27.32 18.90 15.64
N ARG A 81 27.49 18.95 14.31
CA ARG A 81 27.31 17.88 13.29
C ARG A 81 25.93 17.74 12.66
N THR A 82 25.88 18.03 11.37
CA THR A 82 24.80 17.68 10.44
C THR A 82 24.95 16.21 10.03
N ALA A 83 24.13 15.31 10.60
CA ALA A 83 23.93 14.00 10.00
C ALA A 83 22.95 14.17 8.84
N VAL A 84 23.45 14.09 7.60
CA VAL A 84 22.59 14.00 6.43
C VAL A 84 21.99 12.59 6.44
N ALA A 85 20.72 12.48 6.84
CA ALA A 85 19.97 11.25 6.64
C ALA A 85 19.86 11.01 5.12
N GLY A 86 20.65 10.07 4.61
CA GLY A 86 20.59 9.67 3.21
C GLY A 86 19.18 9.22 2.83
N PRO A 87 18.79 9.35 1.55
CA PRO A 87 17.46 8.98 1.10
C PRO A 87 17.16 7.52 1.48
N SER A 88 16.15 7.34 2.31
CA SER A 88 15.64 6.01 2.65
C SER A 88 15.20 5.35 1.35
N LYS A 89 15.92 4.30 0.92
CA LYS A 89 15.56 3.44 -0.22
C LYS A 89 14.31 2.61 0.13
N ARG A 90 13.22 3.25 0.51
CA ARG A 90 11.90 2.63 0.50
C ARG A 90 11.45 2.65 -0.94
N SER A 91 11.78 1.58 -1.66
CA SER A 91 11.27 1.34 -3.01
C SER A 91 9.75 1.34 -2.96
N PHE A 92 9.16 2.21 -3.78
CA PHE A 92 7.73 2.20 -4.04
C PHE A 92 7.38 0.88 -4.74
N ALA A 93 6.71 -0.03 -4.02
CA ALA A 93 6.38 -1.36 -4.52
C ALA A 93 5.01 -1.41 -5.23
N GLY A 94 4.55 -0.29 -5.80
CA GLY A 94 3.24 -0.19 -6.44
C GLY A 94 2.08 -0.13 -5.45
N TRP A 95 0.91 0.26 -5.96
CA TRP A 95 -0.30 0.54 -5.18
C TRP A 95 -1.06 -0.70 -4.71
N PHE A 96 -0.62 -1.89 -5.12
CA PHE A 96 -1.26 -3.17 -4.80
C PHE A 96 -0.45 -4.15 -3.96
N THR A 97 0.82 -3.89 -3.69
CA THR A 97 1.60 -4.85 -2.89
C THR A 97 1.31 -4.65 -1.42
N ALA A 98 0.50 -5.57 -0.87
CA ALA A 98 0.61 -5.89 0.53
C ALA A 98 2.07 -6.27 0.80
N ARG A 99 2.74 -5.48 1.62
CA ARG A 99 4.13 -5.67 2.03
C ARG A 99 4.20 -6.94 2.90
N SER A 100 4.27 -8.10 2.27
CA SER A 100 4.58 -9.36 2.97
C SER A 100 6.07 -9.39 3.27
N PRO A 101 6.49 -9.49 4.54
CA PRO A 101 7.84 -9.93 4.85
C PRO A 101 7.81 -11.46 4.84
N ILE A 102 7.93 -12.06 3.67
CA ILE A 102 8.36 -13.46 3.58
C ILE A 102 9.68 -13.42 2.84
N GLY A 103 10.76 -13.57 3.60
CA GLY A 103 12.06 -13.90 3.05
C GLY A 103 11.93 -15.25 2.36
N VAL A 104 11.66 -15.23 1.05
CA VAL A 104 11.75 -16.43 0.23
C VAL A 104 13.23 -16.61 -0.07
N THR A 105 13.87 -17.46 0.72
CA THR A 105 15.13 -18.11 0.35
C THR A 105 14.97 -18.68 -1.05
N ARG A 106 15.77 -18.18 -1.99
CA ARG A 106 15.86 -18.63 -3.38
C ARG A 106 16.26 -20.12 -3.40
N PRO A 107 15.45 -21.04 -3.94
CA PRO A 107 15.94 -22.36 -4.29
C PRO A 107 16.83 -22.22 -5.53
N THR A 108 18.07 -22.67 -5.43
CA THR A 108 18.99 -22.78 -6.57
C THR A 108 18.46 -23.87 -7.49
N SER A 109 17.82 -23.49 -8.60
CA SER A 109 17.46 -24.42 -9.66
C SER A 109 18.72 -24.86 -10.41
N ARG A 110 19.16 -26.09 -10.11
CA ARG A 110 20.09 -26.87 -10.93
C ARG A 110 19.36 -27.22 -12.25
N PRO A 111 19.95 -27.00 -13.44
CA PRO A 111 19.32 -27.43 -14.67
C PRO A 111 19.43 -28.96 -14.77
N GLU A 112 18.31 -29.64 -14.57
CA GLU A 112 18.17 -31.07 -14.85
C GLU A 112 17.94 -31.25 -16.35
N ALA A 113 18.87 -31.95 -17.00
CA ALA A 113 18.81 -32.24 -18.43
C ALA A 113 17.64 -33.19 -18.74
N LEU A 114 16.77 -32.77 -19.66
CA LEU A 114 15.68 -33.59 -20.18
C LEU A 114 16.23 -34.83 -20.92
N PRO A 115 15.75 -36.05 -20.65
CA PRO A 115 16.09 -37.20 -21.48
C PRO A 115 15.39 -37.11 -22.84
N ARG A 116 16.16 -37.35 -23.90
CA ARG A 116 15.72 -37.48 -25.29
C ARG A 116 14.63 -38.56 -25.41
N ARG A 117 13.55 -38.21 -26.08
CA ARG A 117 12.48 -39.11 -26.52
C ARG A 117 13.04 -40.09 -27.54
N SER A 118 13.13 -41.38 -27.21
CA SER A 118 13.47 -42.43 -28.17
C SER A 118 12.24 -42.74 -29.03
N ASP A 119 12.39 -42.52 -30.34
CA ASP A 119 11.53 -43.14 -31.34
C ASP A 119 11.68 -44.66 -31.25
N SER A 120 10.56 -45.37 -31.22
CA SER A 120 10.52 -46.82 -31.37
C SER A 120 9.25 -47.20 -32.10
N GLY A 121 9.16 -46.80 -33.37
CA GLY A 121 8.31 -47.46 -34.35
C GLY A 121 9.01 -48.74 -34.80
N ARG A 122 8.52 -49.91 -34.36
CA ARG A 122 8.90 -51.21 -34.92
C ARG A 122 7.63 -51.98 -35.25
N ALA A 123 7.59 -52.45 -36.48
CA ALA A 123 6.48 -53.09 -37.17
C ALA A 123 6.17 -54.53 -36.71
N VAL A 124 5.11 -55.07 -37.34
CA VAL A 124 4.76 -56.47 -37.63
C VAL A 124 3.59 -57.04 -36.82
N ALA A 125 2.44 -57.19 -37.50
CA ALA A 125 1.74 -58.47 -37.68
C ALA A 125 0.81 -58.35 -38.89
#